data_AF-A0A5Q4DKM8-F1
#
_entry.id   AF-A0A5Q4DKM8-F1
#
_cell.length_a   1.000
_cell.length_b   1.000
_cell.length_c   1.000
_cell.angle_alpha   90.00
_cell.angle_beta   90.00
_cell.angle_gamma   90.00
#
_symmetry.space_group_name_H-M   'P 1'
#
loop_
_entity.id
_entity.type
_entity.pdbx_description
1 polymer ?
#
loop_
_entity_poly.entity_id
_entity_poly.type
_entity_poly.pdbx_seq_one_letter_code
_entity_poly.pdbx_strand_id
1 'polypeptide(L)'
;MFKAIKNTYHKSLGATVAQNLLEMHAKNLDREIDPHMIANRLVEAAWVEKAQLFDGSFGQRPFKSSIAAAAFGKALRDDGFDFDQRCLYAMCLGSILQEIEINGHLYPLNGIDQEILQKCVTDFHSFSEEFAESPLGKDADYIRSFMDRSEP
;
A
#
# COMPACT_ATOMS: atom_id res chain seq x y z
N MET A 1 -5.40 -11.23 -27.28
CA MET A 1 -3.99 -11.58 -27.00
C MET A 1 -3.21 -10.42 -26.39
N PHE A 2 -3.10 -9.24 -27.04
CA PHE A 2 -2.34 -8.11 -26.49
C PHE A 2 -2.84 -7.55 -25.14
N LYS A 3 -4.15 -7.58 -24.86
CA LYS A 3 -4.70 -7.14 -23.56
C LYS A 3 -4.17 -8.00 -22.39
N ALA A 4 -4.13 -9.32 -22.56
CA ALA A 4 -3.63 -10.23 -21.54
C ALA A 4 -2.15 -9.99 -21.23
N ILE A 5 -1.31 -9.84 -22.25
CA ILE A 5 0.13 -9.54 -22.11
C ILE A 5 0.32 -8.21 -21.36
N LYS A 6 -0.43 -7.16 -21.73
CA LYS A 6 -0.37 -5.85 -21.05
C LYS A 6 -0.81 -5.96 -19.59
N ASN A 7 -1.84 -6.74 -19.30
CA ASN A 7 -2.30 -6.93 -17.92
C ASN A 7 -1.23 -7.63 -17.09
N THR A 8 -0.62 -8.71 -17.58
CA THR A 8 0.49 -9.39 -16.90
C THR A 8 1.64 -8.43 -16.64
N TYR A 9 2.03 -7.62 -17.63
CA TYR A 9 3.09 -6.63 -17.49
C TYR A 9 2.79 -5.60 -16.37
N HIS A 10 1.60 -5.01 -16.35
CA HIS A 10 1.23 -4.03 -15.33
C HIS A 10 1.07 -4.65 -13.93
N LYS A 11 0.56 -5.89 -13.83
CA LYS A 11 0.57 -6.66 -12.59
C LYS A 11 1.99 -6.81 -12.06
N SER A 12 2.93 -7.22 -12.90
CA SER A 12 4.34 -7.37 -12.51
C SER A 12 4.95 -6.04 -12.07
N LEU A 13 4.64 -4.91 -12.74
CA LEU A 13 5.13 -3.60 -12.32
C LEU A 13 4.64 -3.22 -10.91
N GLY A 14 3.36 -3.41 -10.62
CA GLY A 14 2.81 -3.17 -9.28
C GLY A 14 3.42 -4.12 -8.24
N ALA A 15 3.58 -5.40 -8.59
CA ALA A 15 4.16 -6.40 -7.70
C ALA A 15 5.62 -6.10 -7.38
N THR A 16 6.41 -5.60 -8.33
CA THR A 16 7.79 -5.17 -8.05
C THR A 16 7.85 -4.01 -7.05
N VAL A 17 6.96 -3.01 -7.17
CA VAL A 17 6.90 -1.91 -6.20
C VAL A 17 6.51 -2.43 -4.82
N ALA A 18 5.48 -3.27 -4.74
CA ALA A 18 5.04 -3.87 -3.47
C ALA A 18 6.12 -4.75 -2.83
N GLN A 19 6.82 -5.56 -3.63
CA GLN A 19 7.92 -6.41 -3.17
C GLN A 19 9.05 -5.57 -2.54
N ASN A 20 9.50 -4.51 -3.22
CA ASN A 20 10.57 -3.65 -2.72
C ASN A 20 10.22 -3.00 -1.37
N LEU A 21 8.97 -2.58 -1.20
CA LEU A 21 8.50 -1.99 0.06
C LEU A 21 8.38 -3.02 1.18
N LEU A 22 7.90 -4.22 0.86
CA LEU A 22 7.86 -5.34 1.80
C LEU A 22 9.26 -5.73 2.25
N GLU A 23 10.23 -5.85 1.34
CA GLU A 23 11.63 -6.13 1.67
C GLU A 23 12.22 -5.07 2.60
N MET A 24 11.99 -3.80 2.28
CA MET A 24 12.49 -2.67 3.07
C MET A 24 11.92 -2.68 4.50
N HIS A 25 10.59 -2.75 4.63
CA HIS A 25 9.93 -2.65 5.93
C HIS A 25 10.04 -3.94 6.75
N ALA A 26 9.98 -5.12 6.13
CA ALA A 26 10.18 -6.38 6.84
C ALA A 26 11.59 -6.49 7.40
N LYS A 27 12.61 -6.03 6.64
CA LYS A 27 13.99 -5.96 7.14
C LYS A 27 14.12 -5.01 8.34
N ASN A 28 13.47 -3.86 8.30
CA ASN A 28 13.49 -2.90 9.41
C ASN A 28 12.80 -3.44 10.68
N LEU A 29 11.85 -4.37 10.51
CA LEU A 29 11.12 -5.03 11.60
C LEU A 29 11.69 -6.39 11.99
N ASP A 30 12.82 -6.82 11.40
CA ASP A 30 13.42 -8.15 11.56
C ASP A 30 12.42 -9.30 11.34
N ARG A 31 11.55 -9.15 10.33
CA ARG A 31 10.53 -10.14 9.97
C ARG A 31 10.98 -11.03 8.82
N GLU A 32 10.89 -12.34 9.04
CA GLU A 32 11.10 -13.34 8.00
C GLU A 32 9.79 -13.57 7.23
N ILE A 33 9.74 -13.09 5.99
CA ILE A 33 8.61 -13.27 5.06
C ILE A 33 9.15 -13.64 3.67
N ASP A 34 8.25 -14.01 2.75
CA ASP A 34 8.52 -14.09 1.31
C ASP A 34 7.88 -12.87 0.61
N PRO A 35 8.61 -11.76 0.43
CA PRO A 35 8.09 -10.53 -0.17
C PRO A 35 7.59 -10.73 -1.60
N HIS A 36 8.25 -11.61 -2.34
CA HIS A 36 7.91 -11.88 -3.73
C HIS A 36 6.55 -12.58 -3.83
N MET A 37 6.35 -13.66 -3.07
CA MET A 37 5.07 -14.36 -3.03
C MET A 37 3.94 -13.45 -2.53
N ILE A 38 4.19 -12.71 -1.44
CA ILE A 38 3.17 -11.82 -0.84
C ILE A 38 2.77 -10.72 -1.82
N ALA A 39 3.74 -10.02 -2.43
CA ALA A 39 3.48 -8.94 -3.37
C ALA A 39 2.61 -9.40 -4.56
N ASN A 40 2.93 -10.55 -5.15
CA ASN A 40 2.14 -11.10 -6.25
C ASN A 40 0.71 -11.44 -5.81
N ARG A 41 0.53 -12.03 -4.61
CA ARG A 41 -0.80 -12.35 -4.08
C ARG A 41 -1.64 -11.10 -3.81
N LEU A 42 -1.07 -10.08 -3.19
CA LEU A 42 -1.78 -8.83 -2.89
C LEU A 42 -2.20 -8.11 -4.17
N VAL A 43 -1.31 -8.01 -5.16
CA VAL A 43 -1.63 -7.37 -6.45
C VAL A 43 -2.68 -8.17 -7.20
N GLU A 44 -2.60 -9.50 -7.23
CA GLU A 44 -3.62 -10.33 -7.85
C GLU A 44 -4.99 -10.13 -7.17
N ALA A 45 -5.02 -10.12 -5.84
CA ALA A 45 -6.24 -9.93 -5.08
C ALA A 45 -6.89 -8.56 -5.35
N ALA A 46 -6.10 -7.48 -5.42
CA ALA A 46 -6.61 -6.17 -5.81
C ALA A 46 -7.10 -6.13 -7.25
N TRP A 47 -6.38 -6.80 -8.15
CA TRP A 47 -6.77 -6.88 -9.56
C TRP A 47 -8.10 -7.60 -9.77
N VAL A 48 -8.34 -8.68 -9.02
CA VAL A 48 -9.61 -9.43 -9.06
C VAL A 48 -10.77 -8.58 -8.53
N GLU A 49 -10.56 -7.80 -7.46
CA GLU A 49 -11.60 -6.95 -6.87
C GLU A 49 -12.10 -5.86 -7.83
N LYS A 50 -11.18 -5.22 -8.59
CA LYS A 50 -11.51 -4.09 -9.47
C LYS A 50 -10.82 -4.15 -10.84
N ALA A 51 -10.96 -5.27 -11.55
CA ALA A 51 -10.27 -5.51 -12.82
C ALA A 51 -10.43 -4.37 -13.85
N GLN A 52 -11.60 -3.74 -13.93
CA GLN A 52 -11.89 -2.64 -14.86
C GLN A 52 -11.04 -1.39 -14.65
N LEU A 53 -10.56 -1.14 -13.42
CA LEU A 53 -9.66 -0.01 -13.13
C LEU A 53 -8.24 -0.28 -13.65
N PHE A 54 -7.83 -1.55 -13.72
CA PHE A 54 -6.44 -1.93 -14.02
C PHE A 54 -6.23 -2.39 -15.46
N ASP A 55 -7.27 -2.96 -16.09
CA ASP A 55 -7.15 -3.64 -17.37
C ASP A 55 -7.13 -2.71 -18.60
N GLY A 56 -7.22 -1.40 -18.37
CA GLY A 56 -7.23 -0.36 -19.38
C GLY A 56 -8.55 -0.17 -20.11
N SER A 57 -9.67 -0.67 -19.58
CA SER A 57 -10.99 -0.51 -20.19
C SER A 57 -11.43 0.96 -20.29
N PHE A 58 -10.89 1.83 -19.44
CA PHE A 58 -11.13 3.29 -19.47
C PHE A 58 -10.08 4.06 -20.31
N GLY A 59 -9.34 3.37 -21.18
CA GLY A 59 -8.38 3.98 -22.11
C GLY A 59 -6.97 4.19 -21.55
N GLN A 60 -6.81 4.30 -20.24
CA GLN A 60 -5.51 4.38 -19.57
C GLN A 60 -5.36 3.30 -18.50
N ARG A 61 -4.13 2.93 -18.18
CA ARG A 61 -3.80 2.01 -17.09
C ARG A 61 -3.14 2.79 -15.96
N PRO A 62 -3.40 2.43 -14.70
CA PRO A 62 -2.83 3.12 -13.57
C PRO A 62 -1.31 2.93 -13.52
N PHE A 63 -0.66 3.93 -12.94
CA PHE A 63 0.74 3.94 -12.62
C PHE A 63 1.08 2.80 -11.63
N LYS A 64 2.30 2.28 -11.73
CA LYS A 64 2.76 1.12 -10.94
C LYS A 64 2.60 1.32 -9.42
N SER A 65 2.85 2.52 -8.91
CA SER A 65 2.69 2.84 -7.49
C SER A 65 1.22 2.83 -7.07
N SER A 66 0.29 3.28 -7.93
CA SER A 66 -1.15 3.20 -7.65
C SER A 66 -1.63 1.75 -7.62
N ILE A 67 -1.10 0.86 -8.46
CA ILE A 67 -1.40 -0.58 -8.42
C ILE A 67 -0.94 -1.17 -7.08
N ALA A 68 0.28 -0.86 -6.64
CA ALA A 68 0.79 -1.30 -5.35
C ALA A 68 0.00 -0.71 -4.16
N ALA A 69 -0.40 0.57 -4.24
CA ALA A 69 -1.25 1.21 -3.24
C ALA A 69 -2.59 0.50 -3.12
N ALA A 70 -3.24 0.18 -4.25
CA ALA A 70 -4.50 -0.57 -4.25
C ALA A 70 -4.35 -1.95 -3.60
N ALA A 71 -3.21 -2.62 -3.80
CA ALA A 71 -2.89 -3.90 -3.19
C ALA A 71 -2.81 -3.81 -1.66
N PHE A 72 -2.06 -2.84 -1.14
CA PHE A 72 -1.96 -2.63 0.31
C PHE A 72 -3.25 -2.10 0.92
N GLY A 73 -3.91 -1.12 0.29
CA GLY A 73 -5.19 -0.58 0.75
C GLY A 73 -6.26 -1.67 0.83
N LYS A 74 -6.29 -2.61 -0.12
CA LYS A 74 -7.11 -3.82 -0.02
C LYS A 74 -6.74 -4.67 1.19
N ALA A 75 -5.46 -4.94 1.39
CA ALA A 75 -4.99 -5.77 2.50
C ALA A 75 -5.34 -5.17 3.88
N LEU A 76 -5.38 -3.83 4.00
CA LEU A 76 -5.80 -3.17 5.24
C LEU A 76 -7.28 -3.39 5.60
N ARG A 77 -8.13 -3.66 4.60
CA ARG A 77 -9.56 -3.97 4.81
C ARG A 77 -9.84 -5.46 4.98
N ASP A 78 -8.83 -6.32 4.87
CA ASP A 78 -9.01 -7.77 4.88
C ASP A 78 -8.76 -8.32 6.29
N ASP A 79 -9.86 -8.67 6.98
CA ASP A 79 -9.85 -9.26 8.33
C ASP A 79 -9.18 -10.65 8.38
N GLY A 80 -8.84 -11.24 7.23
CA GLY A 80 -8.07 -12.46 7.14
C GLY A 80 -6.58 -12.29 7.48
N PHE A 81 -6.06 -11.06 7.50
CA PHE A 81 -4.70 -10.75 7.94
C PHE A 81 -4.67 -10.38 9.42
N ASP A 82 -3.64 -10.85 10.13
CA ASP A 82 -3.43 -10.41 11.51
C ASP A 82 -3.04 -8.93 11.59
N PHE A 83 -3.20 -8.34 12.78
CA PHE A 83 -2.94 -6.92 13.01
C PHE A 83 -1.49 -6.52 12.68
N ASP A 84 -0.55 -7.42 12.96
CA ASP A 84 0.87 -7.23 12.71
C ASP A 84 1.19 -7.16 11.21
N GLN A 85 0.59 -8.03 10.40
CA GLN A 85 0.66 -8.01 8.94
C GLN A 85 0.03 -6.73 8.39
N ARG A 86 -1.14 -6.34 8.90
CA ARG A 86 -1.81 -5.09 8.51
C ARG A 86 -0.94 -3.87 8.85
N CYS A 87 -0.23 -3.86 9.97
CA CYS A 87 0.76 -2.81 10.28
C CYS A 87 1.87 -2.73 9.23
N LEU A 88 2.47 -3.86 8.84
CA LEU A 88 3.49 -3.90 7.78
C LEU A 88 2.94 -3.35 6.45
N TYR A 89 1.73 -3.75 6.08
CA TYR A 89 1.07 -3.26 4.86
C TYR A 89 0.73 -1.77 4.95
N ALA A 90 0.35 -1.28 6.13
CA ALA A 90 0.11 0.14 6.37
C ALA A 90 1.40 0.94 6.20
N MET A 91 2.53 0.47 6.73
CA MET A 91 3.83 1.12 6.51
C MET A 91 4.19 1.18 5.01
N CYS A 92 3.95 0.10 4.26
CA CYS A 92 4.18 0.07 2.82
C CYS A 92 3.27 1.07 2.09
N LEU A 93 1.98 1.11 2.43
CA LEU A 93 1.03 2.05 1.84
C LEU A 93 1.40 3.50 2.18
N GLY A 94 1.73 3.79 3.43
CA GLY A 94 2.17 5.10 3.91
C GLY A 94 3.38 5.60 3.12
N SER A 95 4.37 4.75 2.85
CA SER A 95 5.51 5.11 1.99
C SER A 95 5.09 5.48 0.56
N ILE A 96 4.12 4.76 -0.03
CA ILE A 96 3.61 5.12 -1.37
C ILE A 96 2.87 6.46 -1.31
N LEU A 97 1.98 6.64 -0.34
CA LEU A 97 1.19 7.87 -0.22
C LEU A 97 2.09 9.09 -0.01
N GLN A 98 3.10 8.98 0.87
CA GLN A 98 4.09 10.03 1.10
C GLN A 98 4.89 10.34 -0.17
N GLU A 99 5.34 9.31 -0.91
CA GLU A 99 6.07 9.49 -2.16
C GLU A 99 5.21 10.20 -3.22
N ILE A 100 3.93 9.86 -3.32
CA ILE A 100 2.99 10.54 -4.24
C ILE A 100 2.66 11.95 -3.78
N GLU A 101 2.54 12.20 -2.48
CA GLU A 101 2.30 13.53 -1.94
C GLU A 101 3.46 14.49 -2.27
N ILE A 102 4.71 14.03 -2.09
CA ILE A 102 5.91 14.85 -2.32
C ILE A 102 6.24 14.95 -3.82
N ASN A 103 6.28 13.81 -4.52
CA ASN A 103 6.82 13.72 -5.89
C ASN A 103 5.76 13.44 -6.97
N GLY A 104 4.47 13.37 -6.61
CA GLY A 104 3.40 13.00 -7.54
C GLY A 104 3.29 13.87 -8.80
N HIS A 105 3.68 15.14 -8.70
CA HIS A 105 3.73 16.07 -9.83
C HIS A 105 4.75 15.68 -10.93
N LEU A 106 5.72 14.81 -10.61
CA LEU A 106 6.70 14.28 -11.56
C LEU A 106 6.23 12.98 -12.23
N TYR A 107 5.14 12.39 -11.75
CA TYR A 107 4.63 11.11 -12.23
C TYR A 107 3.48 11.30 -13.23
N PRO A 108 3.34 10.38 -14.20
CA PRO A 108 2.26 10.43 -15.18
C PRO A 108 0.94 9.91 -14.59
N LEU A 109 0.51 10.45 -13.45
CA LEU A 109 -0.73 10.08 -12.78
C LEU A 109 -1.94 10.56 -13.59
N ASN A 110 -2.95 9.72 -13.71
CA ASN A 110 -4.20 10.03 -14.39
C ASN A 110 -5.40 9.99 -13.42
N GLY A 111 -6.61 10.19 -13.95
CA GLY A 111 -7.83 10.20 -13.12
C GLY A 111 -8.12 8.88 -12.41
N ILE A 112 -7.73 7.74 -13.01
CA ILE A 112 -7.85 6.41 -12.37
C ILE A 112 -6.89 6.32 -11.19
N ASP A 113 -5.66 6.82 -11.35
CA ASP A 113 -4.69 6.88 -10.26
C ASP A 113 -5.23 7.70 -9.10
N GLN A 114 -5.81 8.87 -9.37
CA GLN A 114 -6.42 9.73 -8.34
C GLN A 114 -7.56 9.02 -7.59
N GLU A 115 -8.45 8.33 -8.30
CA GLU A 115 -9.54 7.56 -7.68
C GLU A 115 -9.00 6.44 -6.78
N ILE A 116 -8.00 5.68 -7.27
CA ILE A 116 -7.35 4.61 -6.50
C ILE A 116 -6.69 5.19 -5.25
N LEU A 117 -5.86 6.23 -5.41
CA LEU A 117 -5.10 6.83 -4.33
C LEU A 117 -6.02 7.44 -3.27
N GLN A 118 -7.09 8.14 -3.68
CA GLN A 118 -8.06 8.70 -2.74
C GLN A 118 -8.72 7.62 -1.88
N LYS A 119 -9.08 6.47 -2.47
CA LYS A 119 -9.61 5.34 -1.71
C LYS A 119 -8.55 4.78 -0.74
N CYS A 120 -7.30 4.66 -1.18
CA CYS A 120 -6.22 4.17 -0.35
C CYS A 120 -5.93 5.11 0.83
N VAL A 121 -6.05 6.43 0.66
CA VAL A 121 -5.98 7.40 1.76
C VAL A 121 -7.09 7.13 2.78
N THR A 122 -8.32 6.87 2.34
CA THR A 122 -9.41 6.49 3.25
C THR A 122 -9.11 5.19 3.98
N ASP A 123 -8.66 4.15 3.28
CA ASP A 123 -8.30 2.86 3.90
C ASP A 123 -7.20 3.02 4.95
N PHE A 124 -6.17 3.81 4.63
CA PHE A 124 -5.06 4.12 5.52
C PHE A 124 -5.51 4.91 6.76
N HIS A 125 -6.38 5.90 6.57
CA HIS A 125 -6.95 6.67 7.67
C HIS A 125 -7.74 5.78 8.64
N SER A 126 -8.65 4.94 8.10
CA SER A 126 -9.43 4.02 8.94
C SER A 126 -8.55 3.04 9.71
N PHE A 127 -7.49 2.50 9.07
CA PHE A 127 -6.52 1.67 9.78
C PHE A 127 -5.74 2.46 10.85
N SER A 128 -5.41 3.73 10.59
CA SER A 128 -4.67 4.57 11.54
C SER A 128 -5.50 4.86 12.80
N GLU A 129 -6.81 5.04 12.66
CA GLU A 129 -7.74 5.16 13.79
C GLU A 129 -7.79 3.86 14.62
N GLU A 130 -7.87 2.70 13.96
CA GLU A 130 -7.79 1.39 14.61
C GLU A 130 -6.45 1.21 15.35
N PHE A 131 -5.35 1.59 14.69
CA PHE A 131 -4.01 1.52 15.27
C PHE A 131 -3.88 2.40 16.52
N ALA A 132 -4.38 3.63 16.48
CA ALA A 132 -4.34 4.56 17.62
C ALA A 132 -5.06 3.99 18.85
N GLU A 133 -6.12 3.20 18.66
CA GLU A 133 -6.85 2.55 19.75
C GLU A 133 -6.21 1.23 20.24
N SER A 134 -5.27 0.66 19.47
CA SER A 134 -4.56 -0.55 19.84
C SER A 134 -3.61 -0.32 21.04
N PRO A 135 -3.22 -1.38 21.78
CA PRO A 135 -2.20 -1.27 22.82
C PRO A 135 -0.90 -0.66 22.29
N LEU A 136 -0.47 -1.09 21.09
CA LEU A 136 0.75 -0.60 20.46
C LEU A 136 0.66 0.89 20.09
N GLY A 137 -0.49 1.36 19.60
CA GLY A 137 -0.70 2.78 19.30
C GLY A 137 -0.65 3.64 20.55
N LYS A 138 -1.26 3.18 21.64
CA LYS A 138 -1.23 3.86 22.95
C LYS A 138 0.19 3.93 23.52
N ASP A 139 0.96 2.87 23.39
CA ASP A 139 2.38 2.85 23.78
C ASP A 139 3.22 3.79 22.93
N ALA A 140 2.99 3.83 21.61
CA ALA A 140 3.68 4.74 20.70
C ALA A 140 3.40 6.22 21.02
N ASP A 141 2.15 6.57 21.30
CA ASP A 141 1.76 7.92 21.72
C ASP A 141 2.38 8.30 23.07
N TYR A 142 2.44 7.36 24.02
CA TYR A 142 3.11 7.57 25.29
C TYR A 142 4.61 7.88 25.09
N ILE A 143 5.32 7.06 24.29
CA ILE A 143 6.74 7.28 23.98
C ILE A 143 6.96 8.64 23.31
N ARG A 144 6.14 8.99 22.31
CA ARG A 144 6.22 10.32 21.65
C ARG A 144 6.07 11.44 22.67
N SER A 145 5.03 11.38 23.50
CA SER A 145 4.77 12.41 24.52
C SER A 145 5.90 12.53 25.55
N PHE A 146 6.60 11.43 25.84
CA PHE A 146 7.76 11.44 26.71
C PHE A 146 8.97 12.11 26.05
N MET A 147 9.23 11.81 24.76
CA MET A 147 10.32 12.44 24.00
C MET A 147 10.11 13.95 23.85
N ASP A 148 8.89 14.39 23.51
CA ASP A 148 8.57 15.82 23.34
C ASP A 148 8.73 16.63 24.65
N ARG A 149 8.57 15.98 25.81
CA ARG A 149 8.79 16.59 27.14
C ARG A 149 10.25 16.59 27.58
N SER A 150 11.11 15.85 26.88
CA SER A 150 12.53 15.67 27.20
C SER A 150 13.44 16.60 26.40
N GLU A 151 12.90 17.36 25.44
CA GLU A 151 13.62 18.42 24.73
C GLU A 151 13.64 19.71 25.57
N PRO A 152 14.83 20.30 25.87
CA PRO A 152 14.98 21.51 26.68
C PRO A 152 14.59 22.81 25.97
#